data_AF-A0A0F2C6K6-F1
#
_entry.id   AF-A0A0F2C6K6-F1
#
_cell.length_a   1.000
_cell.length_b   1.000
_cell.length_c   1.000
_cell.angle_alpha   90.00
_cell.angle_beta   90.00
_cell.angle_gamma   90.00
#
_symmetry.space_group_name_H-M   'P 1'
#
loop_
_entity.id
_entity.type
_entity.pdbx_description
1 polymer ?
#
loop_
_entity_poly.entity_id
_entity_poly.type
_entity_poly.pdbx_seq_one_letter_code
_entity_poly.pdbx_strand_id
1 'polypeptide(L)'
;MSAIKPIIREVKQSVLKGFAHAKDKLHQLADNLTQHVDDVAIRVRGQDRFDGAPDAPTPLPPNRFRTDDRTPENIFADGFRPRDPSRTDLEQYVLYNVPSNFVGTSKDPTLYLRPPIPTPDPGYRYVIQDPGNGVDVNQAFPNNPYASEFEVAYPGGIPTEFIVGAQRIGDDRTSLGDFIPNPNFQGVR
;
A
#
# COMPACT_ATOMS: atom_id res chain seq x y z
N MET A 1 0.00 -25.23 83.57
CA MET A 1 0.01 -25.43 82.09
C MET A 1 -1.41 -25.17 81.60
N SER A 2 -1.76 -24.21 80.75
CA SER A 2 -1.21 -23.83 79.45
C SER A 2 -1.78 -22.45 79.04
N ALA A 3 -0.99 -21.36 79.17
CA ALA A 3 -1.39 -19.98 78.82
C ALA A 3 -1.25 -19.64 77.33
N ILE A 4 -0.81 -20.58 76.49
CA ILE A 4 -0.41 -20.34 75.09
C ILE A 4 -1.59 -20.49 74.11
N LYS A 5 -2.61 -21.29 74.45
CA LYS A 5 -3.76 -21.58 73.58
C LYS A 5 -4.63 -20.35 73.22
N PRO A 6 -4.91 -19.38 74.12
CA PRO A 6 -5.72 -18.22 73.76
C PRO A 6 -4.99 -17.24 72.83
N ILE A 7 -3.69 -17.03 73.03
CA ILE A 7 -2.88 -16.10 72.24
C ILE A 7 -2.80 -16.52 70.77
N ILE A 8 -2.59 -17.82 70.49
CA ILE A 8 -2.53 -18.34 69.11
C ILE A 8 -3.88 -18.18 68.40
N ARG A 9 -5.00 -18.29 69.11
CA ARG A 9 -6.34 -18.10 68.55
C ARG A 9 -6.59 -16.64 68.17
N GLU A 10 -6.14 -15.70 69.00
CA GLU A 10 -6.28 -14.26 68.78
C GLU A 10 -5.41 -13.76 67.61
N VAL A 11 -4.18 -14.26 67.49
CA VAL A 11 -3.30 -13.99 66.34
C VAL A 11 -3.92 -14.54 65.04
N LYS A 12 -4.46 -15.77 65.04
CA LYS A 12 -5.14 -16.31 63.85
C LYS A 12 -6.37 -15.49 63.45
N GLN A 13 -7.16 -15.03 64.42
CA GLN A 13 -8.36 -14.23 64.17
C GLN A 13 -8.01 -12.82 63.66
N SER A 14 -6.97 -12.18 64.20
CA SER A 14 -6.50 -10.87 63.71
C SER A 14 -5.93 -10.95 62.31
N VAL A 15 -5.19 -12.02 61.97
CA VAL A 15 -4.71 -12.27 60.60
C VAL A 15 -5.89 -12.50 59.64
N LEU A 16 -6.84 -13.38 60.00
CA LEU A 16 -8.04 -13.63 59.19
C LEU A 16 -8.89 -12.37 58.96
N LYS A 17 -9.10 -11.56 60.00
CA LYS A 17 -9.81 -10.28 59.88
C LYS A 17 -9.01 -9.26 59.06
N GLY A 18 -7.69 -9.22 59.22
CA GLY A 18 -6.80 -8.39 58.42
C GLY A 18 -6.87 -8.71 56.92
N PHE A 19 -6.85 -9.99 56.57
CA PHE A 19 -7.01 -10.45 55.18
C PHE A 19 -8.40 -10.18 54.61
N ALA A 20 -9.46 -10.33 55.41
CA ALA A 20 -10.82 -10.00 54.99
C ALA A 20 -10.96 -8.49 54.68
N HIS A 21 -10.48 -7.62 55.58
CA HIS A 21 -10.51 -6.18 55.36
C HIS A 21 -9.56 -5.70 54.27
N ALA A 22 -8.46 -6.42 54.01
CA ALA A 22 -7.57 -6.11 52.89
C ALA A 22 -8.27 -6.37 51.55
N LYS A 23 -9.05 -7.44 51.43
CA LYS A 23 -9.83 -7.74 50.23
C LYS A 23 -10.84 -6.63 49.93
N ASP A 24 -11.59 -6.18 50.93
CA ASP A 24 -12.59 -5.12 50.75
C ASP A 24 -11.95 -3.79 50.34
N LYS A 25 -10.79 -3.45 50.92
CA LYS A 25 -10.02 -2.26 50.54
C LYS A 25 -9.43 -2.34 49.13
N LEU A 26 -9.04 -3.52 48.67
CA LEU A 26 -8.54 -3.72 47.31
C LEU A 26 -9.66 -3.56 46.27
N HIS A 27 -10.85 -4.07 46.57
CA HIS A 27 -12.03 -3.84 45.71
C HIS A 27 -12.37 -2.36 45.65
N GLN A 28 -12.43 -1.68 46.80
CA GLN A 28 -12.69 -0.23 46.83
C GLN A 28 -11.63 0.59 46.08
N LEU A 29 -10.35 0.21 46.17
CA LEU A 29 -9.28 0.86 45.41
C LEU A 29 -9.42 0.64 43.90
N ALA A 30 -9.72 -0.58 43.47
CA ALA A 30 -9.91 -0.91 42.07
C ALA A 30 -11.11 -0.17 41.47
N ASP A 31 -12.21 -0.08 42.22
CA ASP A 31 -13.41 0.64 41.80
C ASP A 31 -13.15 2.15 41.67
N ASN A 32 -12.44 2.75 42.64
CA ASN A 32 -12.05 4.15 42.59
C ASN A 32 -11.10 4.46 41.40
N LEU A 33 -10.15 3.57 41.11
CA LEU A 33 -9.26 3.73 39.96
C LEU A 33 -10.02 3.63 38.63
N THR A 34 -10.95 2.69 38.52
CA THR A 34 -11.77 2.50 37.33
C THR A 34 -12.65 3.73 37.08
N GLN A 35 -13.34 4.20 38.11
CA GLN A 35 -14.16 5.40 38.03
C GLN A 35 -13.33 6.63 37.67
N HIS A 36 -12.12 6.77 38.22
CA HIS A 36 -11.24 7.89 37.89
C HIS A 36 -10.77 7.87 36.44
N VAL A 37 -10.46 6.68 35.89
CA VAL A 37 -10.08 6.53 34.48
C VAL A 37 -11.24 6.91 33.56
N ASP A 38 -12.46 6.51 33.88
CA ASP A 38 -13.66 6.88 33.11
C ASP A 38 -13.93 8.39 33.16
N ASP A 39 -13.82 9.00 34.34
CA ASP A 39 -13.98 10.45 34.54
C ASP A 39 -12.92 11.25 33.77
N VAL A 40 -11.67 10.76 33.72
CA VAL A 40 -10.58 11.37 32.94
C VAL A 40 -10.86 11.20 31.45
N ALA A 41 -11.29 10.03 30.99
CA ALA A 41 -11.62 9.77 29.59
C ALA A 41 -12.77 10.68 29.10
N ILE A 42 -13.80 10.89 29.91
CA ILE A 42 -14.92 11.78 29.61
C ILE A 42 -14.44 13.24 29.56
N ARG A 43 -13.64 13.68 30.54
CA ARG A 43 -13.10 15.05 30.56
C ARG A 43 -12.19 15.33 29.38
N VAL A 44 -11.32 14.39 29.01
CA VAL A 44 -10.42 14.53 27.86
C VAL A 44 -11.23 14.66 26.58
N ARG A 45 -12.23 13.80 26.35
CA ARG A 45 -13.12 13.91 25.17
C ARG A 45 -13.91 15.21 25.14
N GLY A 46 -14.37 15.70 26.30
CA GLY A 46 -15.09 16.98 26.39
C GLY A 46 -14.21 18.23 26.26
N GLN A 47 -12.90 18.08 26.45
CA GLN A 47 -11.89 19.13 26.28
C GLN A 47 -11.13 19.00 24.96
N ASP A 48 -11.36 17.92 24.21
CA ASP A 48 -10.78 17.71 22.90
C ASP A 48 -11.37 18.72 21.92
N ARG A 49 -10.57 19.75 21.64
CA ARG A 49 -10.83 20.80 20.63
C ARG A 49 -10.02 20.53 19.36
N PHE A 50 -9.56 19.29 19.17
CA PHE A 50 -8.81 18.91 17.99
C PHE A 50 -9.78 18.73 16.82
N ASP A 51 -10.06 19.85 16.14
CA ASP A 51 -10.90 19.91 14.94
C ASP A 51 -10.13 19.53 13.67
N GLY A 52 -8.84 19.19 13.82
CA GLY A 52 -8.03 18.67 12.75
C GLY A 52 -8.52 17.28 12.38
N ALA A 53 -9.24 17.17 11.25
CA ALA A 53 -9.01 15.99 10.43
C ALA A 53 -7.48 15.87 10.28
N PRO A 54 -6.86 14.69 10.48
CA PRO A 54 -5.48 14.55 10.02
C PRO A 54 -5.47 15.06 8.58
N ASP A 55 -4.58 16.00 8.26
CA ASP A 55 -4.30 16.33 6.87
C ASP A 55 -3.96 14.99 6.23
N ALA A 56 -4.95 14.36 5.60
CA ALA A 56 -4.74 13.09 4.95
C ALA A 56 -3.69 13.45 3.90
N PRO A 57 -2.48 12.85 3.95
CA PRO A 57 -1.50 13.11 2.91
C PRO A 57 -2.22 12.88 1.59
N THR A 58 -2.11 13.84 0.67
CA THR A 58 -2.68 13.72 -0.67
C THR A 58 -2.39 12.30 -1.14
N PRO A 59 -3.43 11.50 -1.49
CA PRO A 59 -3.21 10.11 -1.84
C PRO A 59 -2.11 10.05 -2.89
N LEU A 60 -1.07 9.25 -2.63
CA LEU A 60 0.01 9.07 -3.58
C LEU A 60 -0.62 8.68 -4.93
N PRO A 61 -0.10 9.23 -6.05
CA PRO A 61 -0.58 8.84 -7.36
C PRO A 61 -0.56 7.31 -7.49
N PRO A 62 -1.59 6.72 -8.10
CA PRO A 62 -1.70 5.27 -8.22
C PRO A 62 -0.57 4.71 -9.09
N ASN A 63 -0.24 3.44 -8.92
CA ASN A 63 0.73 2.78 -9.77
C ASN A 63 0.11 2.32 -11.11
N ARG A 64 0.98 2.20 -12.10
CA ARG A 64 0.76 1.56 -13.40
C ARG A 64 1.80 0.49 -13.62
N PHE A 65 1.46 -0.46 -14.48
CA PHE A 65 2.28 -1.63 -14.74
C PHE A 65 2.53 -1.78 -16.22
N ARG A 66 3.76 -2.08 -16.60
CA ARG A 66 4.14 -2.32 -17.99
C ARG A 66 5.01 -3.55 -18.08
N THR A 67 4.67 -4.45 -19.00
CA THR A 67 5.54 -5.57 -19.38
C THR A 67 6.43 -5.11 -20.54
N ASP A 68 7.74 -5.33 -20.43
CA ASP A 68 8.71 -4.94 -21.45
C ASP A 68 9.93 -5.87 -21.44
N ASP A 69 10.51 -6.14 -22.60
CA ASP A 69 11.69 -7.00 -22.77
C ASP A 69 13.02 -6.24 -22.57
N ARG A 70 12.99 -4.90 -22.66
CA ARG A 70 14.15 -4.06 -22.37
C ARG A 70 14.51 -4.15 -20.89
N THR A 71 15.81 -4.14 -20.61
CA THR A 71 16.33 -4.32 -19.25
C THR A 71 16.19 -3.06 -18.38
N PRO A 72 16.17 -3.21 -17.05
CA PRO A 72 16.11 -2.08 -16.12
C PRO A 72 17.24 -1.06 -16.36
N GLU A 73 18.44 -1.49 -16.74
CA GLU A 73 19.55 -0.58 -17.02
C GLU A 73 19.23 0.39 -18.17
N ASN A 74 18.56 -0.08 -19.22
CA ASN A 74 18.15 0.77 -20.34
C ASN A 74 16.97 1.65 -19.96
N ILE A 75 15.93 1.07 -19.35
CA ILE A 75 14.71 1.80 -19.03
C ILE A 75 14.93 2.84 -17.92
N PHE A 76 15.76 2.56 -16.93
CA PHE A 76 16.07 3.52 -15.85
C PHE A 76 16.98 4.66 -16.34
N ALA A 77 17.74 4.46 -17.42
CA ALA A 77 18.54 5.51 -18.03
C ALA A 77 17.68 6.45 -18.90
N ASP A 78 16.82 5.89 -19.75
CA ASP A 78 16.14 6.64 -20.82
C ASP A 78 14.66 6.95 -20.56
N GLY A 79 14.04 6.24 -19.61
CA GLY A 79 12.59 6.14 -19.50
C GLY A 79 11.99 5.28 -20.61
N PHE A 80 10.66 5.22 -20.66
CA PHE A 80 9.95 4.61 -21.77
C PHE A 80 9.72 5.64 -22.88
N ARG A 81 10.52 5.55 -23.93
CA ARG A 81 10.31 6.35 -25.15
C ARG A 81 9.28 5.69 -26.08
N PRO A 82 8.40 6.47 -26.72
CA PRO A 82 7.50 5.97 -27.74
C PRO A 82 8.27 5.48 -28.97
N ARG A 83 7.68 4.55 -29.73
CA ARG A 83 8.33 3.98 -30.93
C ARG A 83 8.29 4.93 -32.12
N ASP A 84 7.25 5.76 -32.23
CA ASP A 84 7.12 6.76 -33.28
C ASP A 84 6.41 8.01 -32.74
N PRO A 85 7.16 9.02 -32.26
CA PRO A 85 6.59 10.24 -31.70
C PRO A 85 5.64 11.01 -32.64
N SER A 86 5.73 10.77 -33.96
CA SER A 86 4.91 11.48 -34.95
C SER A 86 3.50 10.90 -35.11
N ARG A 87 3.29 9.65 -34.68
CA ARG A 87 2.02 8.94 -34.86
C ARG A 87 1.13 9.06 -33.61
N THR A 88 0.21 10.01 -33.64
CA THR A 88 -0.63 10.39 -32.49
C THR A 88 -2.06 9.85 -32.54
N ASP A 89 -2.38 8.99 -33.50
CA ASP A 89 -3.70 8.36 -33.62
C ASP A 89 -3.86 7.26 -32.55
N LEU A 90 -4.67 7.56 -31.53
CA LEU A 90 -4.89 6.67 -30.40
C LEU A 90 -5.73 5.44 -30.78
N GLU A 91 -6.69 5.57 -31.69
CA GLU A 91 -7.55 4.45 -32.10
C GLU A 91 -6.72 3.42 -32.88
N GLN A 92 -5.88 3.88 -33.82
CA GLN A 92 -4.96 3.00 -34.54
C GLN A 92 -4.01 2.28 -33.59
N TYR A 93 -3.51 2.97 -32.56
CA TYR A 93 -2.66 2.38 -31.54
C TYR A 93 -3.41 1.30 -30.74
N VAL A 94 -4.59 1.61 -30.19
CA VAL A 94 -5.38 0.68 -29.35
C VAL A 94 -5.81 -0.56 -30.14
N LEU A 95 -6.25 -0.39 -31.40
CA LEU A 95 -6.79 -1.51 -32.18
C LEU A 95 -5.72 -2.39 -32.81
N TYR A 96 -4.58 -1.81 -33.20
CA TYR A 96 -3.59 -2.48 -34.05
C TYR A 96 -2.17 -2.52 -33.47
N ASN A 97 -1.91 -1.86 -32.33
CA ASN A 97 -0.60 -1.80 -31.68
C ASN A 97 0.54 -1.42 -32.64
N VAL A 98 0.25 -0.50 -33.56
CA VAL A 98 1.26 0.04 -34.50
C VAL A 98 2.27 0.91 -33.74
N PRO A 99 3.52 1.05 -34.23
CA PRO A 99 4.45 2.05 -33.71
C PRO A 99 3.76 3.42 -33.60
N SER A 100 3.81 4.01 -32.41
CA SER A 100 3.02 5.20 -32.07
C SER A 100 3.74 6.10 -31.07
N ASN A 101 3.16 7.27 -30.82
CA ASN A 101 3.57 8.23 -29.80
C ASN A 101 3.16 7.78 -28.38
N PHE A 102 2.53 6.62 -28.23
CA PHE A 102 2.00 6.14 -26.96
C PHE A 102 2.89 5.07 -26.34
N VAL A 103 3.00 5.12 -25.01
CA VAL A 103 3.47 4.01 -24.19
C VAL A 103 2.29 3.48 -23.39
N GLY A 104 1.85 2.27 -23.72
CA GLY A 104 0.80 1.56 -22.98
C GLY A 104 1.26 1.06 -21.63
N THR A 105 0.39 1.20 -20.65
CA THR A 105 0.50 0.61 -19.32
C THR A 105 -0.85 0.06 -18.90
N SER A 106 -0.88 -0.71 -17.82
CA SER A 106 -2.10 -1.24 -17.23
C SER A 106 -2.28 -0.77 -15.80
N LYS A 107 -3.54 -0.66 -15.39
CA LYS A 107 -3.91 -0.56 -13.96
C LYS A 107 -3.82 -1.90 -13.23
N ASP A 108 -3.77 -3.02 -13.95
CA ASP A 108 -3.72 -4.37 -13.39
C ASP A 108 -2.25 -4.81 -13.13
N PRO A 109 -1.84 -5.01 -11.86
CA PRO A 109 -0.49 -5.48 -11.51
C PRO A 109 -0.18 -6.90 -11.99
N THR A 110 -1.20 -7.64 -12.40
CA THR A 110 -1.13 -9.04 -12.81
C THR A 110 -1.21 -9.23 -14.32
N LEU A 111 -1.28 -8.16 -15.12
CA LEU A 111 -1.35 -8.27 -16.57
C LEU A 111 -0.16 -9.05 -17.18
N TYR A 112 0.99 -9.08 -16.50
CA TYR A 112 2.14 -9.88 -16.90
C TYR A 112 1.86 -11.39 -16.98
N LEU A 113 0.79 -11.90 -16.33
CA LEU A 113 0.31 -13.28 -16.44
C LEU A 113 -0.37 -13.58 -17.77
N ARG A 114 -0.67 -12.54 -18.56
CA ARG A 114 -1.31 -12.61 -19.89
C ARG A 114 -0.35 -12.17 -21.00
N PRO A 115 0.89 -12.69 -21.08
CA PRO A 115 1.84 -12.20 -22.06
C PRO A 115 1.33 -12.48 -23.49
N PRO A 116 1.18 -11.46 -24.34
CA PRO A 116 0.60 -11.62 -25.68
C PRO A 116 1.53 -12.36 -26.66
N ILE A 117 2.81 -12.54 -26.31
CA ILE A 117 3.82 -13.12 -27.21
C ILE A 117 4.60 -14.21 -26.47
N PRO A 118 4.73 -15.42 -27.04
CA PRO A 118 5.71 -16.39 -26.58
C PRO A 118 7.12 -15.95 -27.01
N THR A 119 7.69 -14.97 -26.31
CA THR A 119 9.11 -14.63 -26.41
C THR A 119 9.95 -15.61 -25.59
N PRO A 120 11.17 -15.97 -26.03
CA PRO A 120 12.07 -16.80 -25.22
C PRO A 120 12.41 -16.16 -23.87
N ASP A 121 12.55 -14.83 -23.85
CA ASP A 121 12.74 -14.06 -22.63
C ASP A 121 11.38 -13.54 -22.12
N PRO A 122 10.96 -13.86 -20.88
CA PRO A 122 9.74 -13.32 -20.30
C PRO A 122 9.80 -11.82 -19.99
N GLY A 123 10.99 -11.21 -19.99
CA GLY A 123 11.19 -9.78 -19.77
C GLY A 123 10.95 -9.35 -18.32
N TYR A 124 10.44 -8.14 -18.16
CA TYR A 124 10.28 -7.47 -16.88
C TYR A 124 8.88 -6.88 -16.73
N ARG A 125 8.40 -6.85 -15.50
CA ARG A 125 7.28 -6.01 -15.09
C ARG A 125 7.81 -4.76 -14.43
N TYR A 126 7.55 -3.61 -15.04
CA TYR A 126 7.86 -2.30 -14.49
C TYR A 126 6.69 -1.76 -13.66
N VAL A 127 7.05 -1.08 -12.57
CA VAL A 127 6.13 -0.33 -11.72
C VAL A 127 6.38 1.15 -11.96
N ILE A 128 5.33 1.88 -12.28
CA ILE A 128 5.37 3.30 -12.65
C ILE A 128 4.40 4.03 -11.73
N GLN A 129 4.83 5.11 -11.08
CA GLN A 129 3.91 6.01 -10.41
C GLN A 129 3.24 6.86 -11.49
N ASP A 130 1.90 6.89 -11.52
CA ASP A 130 1.16 7.56 -12.59
C ASP A 130 1.55 9.06 -12.69
N PRO A 131 2.14 9.49 -13.83
CA PRO A 131 2.48 10.90 -14.07
C PRO A 131 1.26 11.81 -14.26
N GLY A 132 0.05 11.25 -14.45
CA GLY A 132 -1.21 11.98 -14.55
C GLY A 132 -1.60 12.47 -15.96
N ASN A 133 -0.73 12.33 -16.96
CA ASN A 133 -1.00 12.73 -18.36
C ASN A 133 -1.44 11.57 -19.26
N GLY A 134 -1.75 10.40 -18.68
CA GLY A 134 -2.18 9.23 -19.44
C GLY A 134 -3.65 9.29 -19.85
N VAL A 135 -3.96 8.71 -21.00
CA VAL A 135 -5.34 8.55 -21.50
C VAL A 135 -5.88 7.18 -21.08
N ASP A 136 -6.97 7.17 -20.32
CA ASP A 136 -7.71 5.94 -20.01
C ASP A 136 -8.41 5.41 -21.27
N VAL A 137 -7.94 4.27 -21.78
CA VAL A 137 -8.42 3.71 -23.05
C VAL A 137 -9.86 3.23 -22.96
N ASN A 138 -10.28 2.70 -21.81
CA ASN A 138 -11.67 2.25 -21.63
C ASN A 138 -12.64 3.42 -21.55
N GLN A 139 -12.20 4.57 -21.04
CA GLN A 139 -13.02 5.78 -21.07
C GLN A 139 -13.08 6.40 -22.47
N ALA A 140 -11.94 6.44 -23.18
CA ALA A 140 -11.88 7.00 -24.54
C ALA A 140 -12.58 6.11 -25.58
N PHE A 141 -12.49 4.79 -25.43
CA PHE A 141 -13.05 3.78 -26.33
C PHE A 141 -13.78 2.67 -25.55
N PRO A 142 -15.01 2.92 -25.04
CA PRO A 142 -15.71 1.95 -24.19
C PRO A 142 -15.96 0.56 -24.81
N ASN A 143 -16.01 0.49 -26.14
CA ASN A 143 -16.26 -0.75 -26.89
C ASN A 143 -14.98 -1.39 -27.45
N ASN A 144 -13.79 -0.99 -26.97
CA ASN A 144 -12.54 -1.57 -27.44
C ASN A 144 -12.45 -3.07 -27.06
N PRO A 145 -11.90 -3.93 -27.94
CA PRO A 145 -11.85 -5.37 -27.70
C PRO A 145 -10.87 -5.77 -26.58
N TYR A 146 -10.00 -4.85 -26.15
CA TYR A 146 -8.95 -5.08 -25.16
C TYR A 146 -9.28 -4.47 -23.79
N ALA A 147 -10.56 -4.20 -23.50
CA ALA A 147 -10.94 -3.46 -22.30
C ALA A 147 -10.49 -4.12 -20.98
N SER A 148 -10.32 -5.44 -21.00
CA SER A 148 -9.78 -6.24 -19.88
C SER A 148 -8.32 -5.96 -19.53
N GLU A 149 -7.58 -5.19 -20.35
CA GLU A 149 -6.20 -4.78 -20.07
C GLU A 149 -6.14 -3.54 -19.17
N PHE A 150 -7.26 -2.86 -18.97
CA PHE A 150 -7.35 -1.62 -18.17
C PHE A 150 -6.25 -0.62 -18.56
N GLU A 151 -6.10 -0.42 -19.87
CA GLU A 151 -4.97 0.32 -20.43
C GLU A 151 -5.06 1.82 -20.10
N VAL A 152 -3.90 2.39 -19.75
CA VAL A 152 -3.64 3.81 -19.74
C VAL A 152 -2.47 4.09 -20.68
N ALA A 153 -2.74 4.87 -21.74
CA ALA A 153 -1.78 5.17 -22.80
C ALA A 153 -1.14 6.56 -22.56
N TYR A 154 0.19 6.61 -22.50
CA TYR A 154 0.95 7.83 -22.24
C TYR A 154 1.52 8.44 -23.52
N PRO A 155 0.99 9.58 -24.01
CA PRO A 155 1.55 10.27 -25.16
C PRO A 155 2.92 10.88 -24.81
N GLY A 156 3.90 10.74 -25.70
CA GLY A 156 5.26 11.23 -25.49
C GLY A 156 6.13 10.33 -24.60
N GLY A 157 5.58 9.24 -24.09
CA GLY A 157 6.29 8.28 -23.25
C GLY A 157 6.23 8.57 -21.75
N ILE A 158 7.13 7.93 -21.00
CA ILE A 158 7.17 7.98 -19.54
C ILE A 158 8.63 8.26 -19.10
N PRO A 159 8.93 9.44 -18.55
CA PRO A 159 10.24 9.77 -18.03
C PRO A 159 10.71 8.84 -16.89
N THR A 160 12.03 8.66 -16.75
CA THR A 160 12.60 7.74 -15.75
C THR A 160 12.23 8.11 -14.31
N GLU A 161 12.05 9.40 -14.01
CA GLU A 161 11.71 9.88 -12.68
C GLU A 161 10.34 9.38 -12.16
N PHE A 162 9.48 8.85 -13.05
CA PHE A 162 8.20 8.23 -12.69
C PHE A 162 8.25 6.70 -12.62
N ILE A 163 9.35 6.08 -13.05
CA ILE A 163 9.52 4.63 -12.99
C ILE A 163 10.03 4.27 -11.60
N VAL A 164 9.22 3.58 -10.80
CA VAL A 164 9.55 3.19 -9.42
C VAL A 164 10.62 2.09 -9.41
N GLY A 165 10.50 1.13 -10.33
CA GLY A 165 11.42 0.01 -10.45
C GLY A 165 10.88 -1.11 -11.32
N ALA A 166 11.52 -2.27 -11.24
CA ALA A 166 11.19 -3.42 -12.09
C ALA A 166 11.34 -4.73 -11.32
N GLN A 167 10.66 -5.76 -11.80
CA GLN A 167 10.87 -7.15 -11.40
C GLN A 167 11.04 -8.01 -12.63
N ARG A 168 12.03 -8.90 -12.63
CA ARG A 168 12.15 -9.92 -13.68
C ARG A 168 10.95 -10.85 -13.59
N ILE A 169 10.32 -11.12 -14.73
CA ILE A 169 9.29 -12.16 -14.80
C ILE A 169 10.01 -13.50 -14.88
N GLY A 170 9.63 -14.45 -14.04
CA GLY A 170 10.27 -15.78 -14.02
C GLY A 170 10.04 -16.54 -15.32
N ASP A 171 10.89 -17.54 -15.58
CA ASP A 171 10.78 -18.40 -16.77
C ASP A 171 9.46 -19.19 -16.78
N ASP A 172 8.85 -19.39 -15.61
CA ASP A 172 7.51 -19.98 -15.44
C ASP A 172 6.35 -19.02 -15.83
N ARG A 173 6.67 -17.75 -16.14
CA ARG A 173 5.74 -16.68 -16.52
C ARG A 173 4.65 -16.38 -15.49
N THR A 174 4.83 -16.86 -14.26
CA THR A 174 3.85 -16.67 -13.18
C THR A 174 4.50 -16.11 -11.92
N SER A 175 5.82 -16.24 -11.78
CA SER A 175 6.60 -15.67 -10.69
C SER A 175 7.22 -14.33 -11.06
N LEU A 176 7.57 -13.57 -10.01
CA LEU A 176 8.34 -12.34 -10.12
C LEU A 176 9.58 -12.47 -9.24
N GLY A 177 10.72 -12.08 -9.79
CA GLY A 177 11.97 -12.00 -9.05
C GLY A 177 12.00 -10.81 -8.08
N ASP A 178 13.18 -10.61 -7.50
CA ASP A 178 13.43 -9.49 -6.58
C ASP A 178 13.14 -8.14 -7.23
N PHE A 179 12.68 -7.20 -6.42
CA PHE A 179 12.41 -5.84 -6.86
C PHE A 179 13.74 -5.08 -7.06
N ILE A 180 13.91 -4.54 -8.26
CA ILE A 180 15.05 -3.72 -8.65
C ILE A 180 14.58 -2.26 -8.60
N PRO A 181 14.98 -1.48 -7.57
CA PRO A 181 14.57 -0.08 -7.46
C PRO A 181 15.26 0.77 -8.52
N ASN A 182 14.52 1.71 -9.10
CA ASN A 182 15.11 2.71 -9.99
C ASN A 182 15.84 3.78 -9.15
N PRO A 183 17.17 3.94 -9.27
CA PRO A 183 17.89 4.98 -8.53
C PRO A 183 17.50 6.41 -8.95
N ASN A 184 16.88 6.57 -10.12
CA ASN A 184 16.47 7.86 -10.67
C ASN A 184 15.01 8.23 -10.35
N PHE A 185 14.28 7.39 -9.61
CA PHE A 185 12.89 7.67 -9.24
C PHE A 185 12.79 8.92 -8.35
N GLN A 186 11.91 9.85 -8.72
CA GLN A 186 11.60 11.05 -7.92
C GLN A 186 10.11 11.18 -7.59
N GLY A 187 9.26 10.56 -8.41
CA GLY A 187 7.81 10.62 -8.26
C GLY A 187 7.19 11.97 -8.62
N VAL A 188 5.87 12.05 -8.49
CA VAL A 188 5.12 13.30 -8.57
C VAL A 188 5.35 14.07 -7.26
N ARG A 189 5.79 15.33 -7.36
CA ARG A 189 5.95 16.24 -6.22
C ARG A 189 4.66 16.97 -5.90
#